data_AF-A0AAX4JAF1-F1
#
_entry.id   AF-A0AAX4JAF1-F1
#
_cell.length_a   1.000
_cell.length_b   1.000
_cell.length_c   1.000
_cell.angle_alpha   90.00
_cell.angle_beta   90.00
_cell.angle_gamma   90.00
#
_symmetry.space_group_name_H-M   'P 1'
#
loop_
_entity.id
_entity.type
_entity.pdbx_description
1 polymer ?
#
loop_
_entity_poly.entity_id
_entity_poly.type
_entity_poly.pdbx_seq_one_letter_code
_entity_poly.pdbx_strand_id
1 'polypeptide(L)'
;MTVRKYRYISFNFSIQENRKLDLESSILSIIRDKVTENYGENILYRLHNLALLEYLRDNNIFIIRVDRDISKYVIFSLISSGEINKIKCNFRLLYISGIYKKLLKRILNHLTNTT
;
A
#
# COMPACT_ATOMS: atom_id res chain seq x y z
N MET A 1 9.50 11.31 -25.97
CA MET A 1 9.56 10.66 -24.63
C MET A 1 8.15 10.59 -24.05
N THR A 2 7.61 9.40 -23.82
CA THR A 2 6.34 9.24 -23.10
C THR A 2 6.58 9.44 -21.60
N VAL A 3 5.84 10.37 -20.99
CA VAL A 3 5.93 10.61 -19.54
C VAL A 3 5.40 9.39 -18.81
N ARG A 4 6.25 8.77 -17.98
CA ARG A 4 5.87 7.63 -17.13
C ARG A 4 4.78 8.05 -16.16
N LYS A 5 3.71 7.25 -16.06
CA LYS A 5 2.55 7.55 -15.21
C LYS A 5 2.53 6.66 -13.98
N TYR A 6 2.41 7.28 -12.82
CA TYR A 6 2.33 6.59 -11.54
C TYR A 6 0.91 6.59 -10.95
N ARG A 7 0.70 5.70 -10.00
CA ARG A 7 -0.41 5.72 -9.05
C ARG A 7 0.15 5.84 -7.64
N TYR A 8 -0.48 6.72 -6.88
CA TYR A 8 -0.27 6.90 -5.46
C TYR A 8 -1.43 6.26 -4.74
N ILE A 9 -1.13 5.36 -3.81
CA ILE A 9 -2.11 4.52 -3.13
C ILE A 9 -1.93 4.76 -1.65
N SER A 10 -3.02 5.08 -0.95
CA SER A 10 -3.05 5.10 0.50
C SER A 10 -3.91 3.97 1.03
N PHE A 11 -3.42 3.30 2.07
CA PHE A 11 -4.11 2.21 2.72
C PHE A 11 -3.82 2.21 4.22
N ASN A 12 -4.77 1.68 4.99
CA ASN A 12 -4.64 1.45 6.41
C ASN A 12 -4.39 -0.05 6.65
N PHE A 13 -3.75 -0.37 7.76
CA PHE A 13 -3.48 -1.71 8.23
C PHE A 13 -4.02 -1.89 9.65
N SER A 14 -4.76 -2.98 9.88
CA SER A 14 -5.18 -3.38 11.22
C SER A 14 -4.79 -4.83 11.51
N ILE A 15 -4.39 -5.07 12.76
CA ILE A 15 -4.05 -6.38 13.29
C ILE A 15 -5.20 -6.84 14.19
N GLN A 16 -5.60 -8.11 14.10
CA GLN A 16 -6.64 -8.66 14.98
C GLN A 16 -6.12 -9.03 16.38
N GLU A 17 -4.80 -9.18 16.54
CA GLU A 17 -4.14 -9.50 17.80
C GLU A 17 -3.39 -8.29 18.39
N ASN A 18 -3.28 -8.24 19.71
CA ASN A 18 -2.56 -7.21 20.50
C ASN A 18 -1.02 -7.25 20.33
N ARG A 19 -0.51 -7.68 19.17
CA ARG A 19 0.92 -7.70 18.85
C ARG A 19 1.28 -6.41 18.13
N LYS A 20 2.31 -5.72 18.63
CA LYS A 20 2.94 -4.61 17.88
C LYS A 20 3.78 -5.20 16.75
N LEU A 21 3.31 -5.08 15.52
CA LEU A 21 4.12 -5.30 14.32
C LEU A 21 4.60 -3.94 13.82
N ASP A 22 5.91 -3.71 13.85
CA ASP A 22 6.50 -2.61 13.08
C ASP A 22 6.61 -3.05 11.62
N LEU A 23 5.76 -2.47 10.78
CA LEU A 23 5.72 -2.78 9.36
C LEU A 23 6.43 -1.75 8.50
N GLU A 24 6.92 -0.64 9.05
CA GLU A 24 7.46 0.46 8.25
C GLU A 24 8.64 0.00 7.38
N SER A 25 9.58 -0.73 7.96
CA SER A 25 10.74 -1.28 7.24
C SER A 25 10.41 -2.44 6.31
N SER A 26 9.26 -3.09 6.52
CA SER A 26 8.95 -4.40 5.93
C SER A 26 7.77 -4.35 4.95
N ILE A 27 7.04 -3.23 4.86
CA ILE A 27 5.82 -3.16 4.05
C ILE A 27 6.09 -3.37 2.57
N LEU A 28 7.24 -2.90 2.06
CA LEU A 28 7.61 -3.08 0.66
C LEU A 28 7.96 -4.53 0.33
N SER A 29 8.65 -5.25 1.24
CA SER A 29 8.92 -6.67 1.04
C SER A 29 7.63 -7.48 1.12
N ILE A 30 6.77 -7.18 2.10
CA ILE A 30 5.44 -7.80 2.22
C ILE A 30 4.62 -7.63 0.93
N ILE A 31 4.57 -6.43 0.37
CA ILE A 31 3.86 -6.19 -0.89
C ILE A 31 4.46 -7.03 -2.03
N ARG A 32 5.80 -7.10 -2.13
CA ARG A 32 6.48 -7.89 -3.15
C ARG A 32 6.18 -9.38 -3.00
N ASP A 33 6.24 -9.89 -1.77
CA ASP A 33 5.94 -11.28 -1.45
C ASP A 33 4.49 -11.62 -1.83
N LYS A 34 3.53 -10.79 -1.43
CA LYS A 34 2.10 -10.98 -1.76
C LYS A 34 1.77 -10.80 -3.23
N VAL A 35 2.51 -9.97 -3.97
CA VAL A 35 2.36 -9.92 -5.43
C VAL A 35 2.95 -11.17 -6.08
N THR A 36 4.06 -11.68 -5.57
CA THR A 36 4.71 -12.89 -6.07
C THR A 36 3.87 -14.13 -5.79
N GLU A 37 3.31 -14.27 -4.59
CA GLU A 37 2.37 -15.33 -4.22
C GLU A 37 1.16 -15.39 -5.18
N ASN A 38 0.59 -14.23 -5.53
CA ASN A 38 -0.64 -14.15 -6.34
C ASN A 38 -0.39 -14.24 -7.85
N TYR A 39 0.76 -13.82 -8.35
CA TYR A 39 0.99 -13.62 -9.80
C TYR A 39 2.33 -14.14 -10.33
N GLY A 40 3.21 -14.63 -9.46
CA GLY A 40 4.56 -15.10 -9.81
C GLY A 40 5.57 -13.99 -10.12
N GLU A 41 6.78 -14.40 -10.50
CA GLU A 41 7.94 -13.52 -10.66
C GLU A 41 7.80 -12.49 -11.79
N ASN A 42 7.03 -12.81 -12.84
CA ASN A 42 6.86 -11.91 -13.99
C ASN A 42 6.29 -10.53 -13.59
N ILE A 43 5.38 -10.51 -12.62
CA ILE A 43 4.83 -9.23 -12.11
C ILE A 43 5.80 -8.59 -11.11
N LEU A 44 6.54 -9.38 -10.33
CA LEU A 44 7.55 -8.88 -9.41
C LEU A 44 8.60 -8.01 -10.12
N TYR A 45 9.11 -8.44 -11.27
CA TYR A 45 10.10 -7.66 -12.04
C TYR A 45 9.57 -6.29 -12.49
N ARG A 46 8.24 -6.13 -12.57
CA ARG A 46 7.59 -4.87 -12.95
C ARG A 46 7.36 -3.93 -11.76
N LEU A 47 7.68 -4.35 -10.54
CA LEU A 47 7.57 -3.53 -9.31
C LEU A 47 8.81 -2.68 -9.00
N HIS A 48 9.71 -2.45 -9.96
CA HIS A 48 10.96 -1.71 -9.71
C HIS A 48 10.76 -0.28 -9.21
N ASN A 49 9.63 0.38 -9.54
CA ASN A 49 9.31 1.73 -9.03
C ASN A 49 8.37 1.73 -7.82
N LEU A 50 8.11 0.57 -7.23
CA LEU A 50 7.39 0.50 -5.96
C LEU A 50 8.22 1.20 -4.89
N ALA A 51 7.65 2.23 -4.27
CA ALA A 51 8.30 2.98 -3.20
C ALA A 51 7.30 3.34 -2.11
N LEU A 52 7.73 3.24 -0.86
CA LEU A 52 7.05 3.84 0.28
C LEU A 52 7.39 5.33 0.28
N LEU A 53 6.37 6.18 0.27
CA LEU A 53 6.55 7.64 0.31
C LEU A 53 6.44 8.15 1.74
N GLU A 54 5.39 7.73 2.45
CA GLU A 54 5.10 8.19 3.82
C GLU A 54 4.40 7.08 4.61
N TYR A 55 4.63 7.06 5.91
CA TYR A 55 3.86 6.28 6.88
C TYR A 55 3.41 7.18 8.03
N LEU A 56 2.09 7.39 8.13
CA LEU A 56 1.47 8.16 9.21
C LEU A 56 1.18 7.22 10.38
N ARG A 57 2.17 7.10 11.28
CA ARG A 57 2.18 6.13 12.39
C ARG A 57 0.93 6.19 13.26
N ASP A 58 0.53 7.39 13.67
CA ASP A 58 -0.61 7.60 14.59
C ASP A 58 -1.95 7.14 14.00
N ASN A 59 -2.03 7.02 12.67
CA ASN A 59 -3.25 6.61 11.96
C ASN A 59 -3.11 5.25 11.25
N ASN A 60 -1.94 4.62 11.31
CA ASN A 60 -1.58 3.42 10.55
C ASN A 60 -1.78 3.54 9.04
N ILE A 61 -1.56 4.73 8.46
CA ILE A 61 -1.76 4.97 7.03
C ILE A 61 -0.44 4.93 6.29
N PHE A 62 -0.31 4.00 5.35
CA PHE A 62 0.80 3.95 4.41
C PHE A 62 0.44 4.67 3.11
N ILE A 63 1.43 5.33 2.51
CA ILE A 63 1.32 5.93 1.18
C ILE A 63 2.43 5.40 0.30
N ILE A 64 2.07 4.69 -0.75
CA ILE A 64 3.01 4.10 -1.70
C ILE A 64 2.85 4.70 -3.10
N ARG A 65 3.94 4.65 -3.87
CA ARG A 65 3.97 4.94 -5.31
C ARG A 65 4.23 3.65 -6.07
N VAL A 66 3.51 3.45 -7.18
CA VAL A 66 3.74 2.34 -8.11
C VAL A 66 3.44 2.79 -9.54
N ASP A 67 3.96 2.08 -10.53
CA ASP A 67 3.58 2.27 -11.93
C ASP A 67 2.09 2.03 -12.17
N ARG A 68 1.49 2.85 -13.04
CA ARG A 68 0.03 2.86 -13.24
C ARG A 68 -0.54 1.54 -13.74
N ASP A 69 0.18 0.85 -14.62
CA ASP A 69 -0.20 -0.45 -15.18
C ASP A 69 -0.08 -1.59 -14.16
N ILE A 70 0.77 -1.41 -13.14
CA ILE A 70 1.03 -2.42 -12.10
C ILE A 70 0.12 -2.23 -10.87
N SER A 71 -0.42 -1.03 -10.67
CA SER A 71 -1.16 -0.68 -9.44
C SER A 71 -2.27 -1.66 -9.08
N LYS A 72 -2.97 -2.23 -10.07
CA LYS A 72 -4.07 -3.18 -9.85
C LYS A 72 -3.60 -4.47 -9.15
N TYR A 73 -2.41 -4.97 -9.49
CA TYR A 73 -1.86 -6.19 -8.90
C TYR A 73 -1.48 -5.95 -7.44
N VAL A 74 -0.87 -4.79 -7.15
CA VAL A 74 -0.56 -4.37 -5.77
C VAL A 74 -1.82 -4.22 -4.93
N ILE A 75 -2.84 -3.53 -5.46
CA ILE A 75 -4.11 -3.33 -4.74
C ILE A 75 -4.79 -4.66 -4.44
N PHE A 76 -4.88 -5.54 -5.44
CA PHE A 76 -5.49 -6.85 -5.24
C PHE A 76 -4.73 -7.65 -4.18
N SER A 77 -3.40 -7.74 -4.29
CA SER A 77 -2.58 -8.46 -3.31
C SER A 77 -2.70 -7.92 -1.89
N LEU A 78 -2.83 -6.60 -1.72
CA LEU A 78 -3.09 -6.02 -0.40
C LEU A 78 -4.46 -6.42 0.13
N ILE A 79 -5.52 -6.24 -0.65
CA ILE A 79 -6.91 -6.49 -0.20
C ILE A 79 -7.17 -7.99 0.02
N SER A 80 -6.53 -8.87 -0.76
CA SER A 80 -6.65 -10.32 -0.56
C SER A 80 -5.74 -10.87 0.53
N SER A 81 -4.83 -10.06 1.09
CA SER A 81 -3.98 -10.48 2.20
C SER A 81 -4.77 -10.53 3.51
N GLY A 82 -5.13 -11.75 3.93
CA GLY A 82 -5.74 -12.00 5.24
C GLY A 82 -4.75 -12.32 6.36
N GLU A 83 -3.48 -12.57 6.02
CA GLU A 83 -2.46 -13.03 6.97
C GLU A 83 -1.04 -12.64 6.52
N ILE A 84 -0.24 -12.17 7.47
CA ILE A 84 1.21 -11.94 7.33
C ILE A 84 1.90 -12.64 8.49
N ASN A 85 2.89 -13.50 8.20
CA ASN A 85 3.70 -14.18 9.21
C ASN A 85 2.86 -14.85 10.32
N LYS A 86 1.77 -15.54 9.96
CA LYS A 86 0.83 -16.18 10.90
C LYS A 86 0.02 -15.23 11.78
N ILE A 87 0.01 -13.94 11.45
CA ILE A 87 -0.76 -12.92 12.14
C ILE A 87 -1.87 -12.45 11.21
N LYS A 88 -3.12 -12.58 11.66
CA LYS A 88 -4.28 -12.10 10.92
C LYS A 88 -4.24 -10.58 10.82
N CYS A 89 -4.24 -10.11 9.58
CA CYS A 89 -4.20 -8.70 9.28
C CYS A 89 -5.25 -8.33 8.23
N ASN A 90 -5.68 -7.09 8.25
CA ASN A 90 -6.56 -6.53 7.24
C ASN A 90 -5.93 -5.27 6.65
N PHE A 91 -5.80 -5.24 5.33
CA PHE A 91 -5.43 -4.06 4.59
C PHE A 91 -6.67 -3.39 4.03
N ARG A 92 -6.95 -2.18 4.50
CA ARG A 92 -8.04 -1.37 3.99
C ARG A 92 -7.51 -0.31 3.05
N LEU A 93 -7.85 -0.43 1.77
CA LEU A 93 -7.60 0.64 0.81
C LEU A 93 -8.38 1.90 1.20
N LEU A 94 -7.72 3.06 1.22
CA LEU A 94 -8.35 4.35 1.49
C LEU A 94 -8.59 5.12 0.19
N TYR A 95 -7.51 5.49 -0.52
CA TYR A 95 -7.61 6.32 -1.71
C TYR A 95 -6.56 5.93 -2.75
N ILE A 96 -6.88 6.17 -4.02
CA ILE A 96 -5.96 6.03 -5.15
C ILE A 96 -6.00 7.33 -5.95
N SER A 97 -4.83 7.81 -6.37
CA SER A 97 -4.71 9.03 -7.19
C SER A 97 -3.57 8.90 -8.21
N GLY A 98 -3.68 9.60 -9.33
CA GLY A 98 -2.53 9.84 -10.22
C GLY A 98 -1.70 11.06 -9.82
N ILE A 99 -2.17 11.86 -8.87
CA ILE A 99 -1.55 13.12 -8.43
C ILE A 99 -1.35 13.05 -6.91
N TYR A 100 -0.09 13.12 -6.48
CA TYR A 100 0.28 12.99 -5.07
C TYR A 100 -0.40 14.03 -4.18
N LYS A 101 -0.32 15.31 -4.55
CA LYS A 101 -0.95 16.42 -3.80
C LYS A 101 -2.46 16.23 -3.59
N LYS A 102 -3.17 15.65 -4.59
CA LYS A 102 -4.60 15.35 -4.45
C LYS A 102 -4.86 14.18 -3.49
N LEU A 103 -3.96 13.20 -3.44
CA LEU A 103 -4.04 12.11 -2.46
C LEU A 103 -3.87 12.65 -1.05
N LEU A 104 -2.81 13.42 -0.81
CA LEU A 104 -2.54 14.04 0.49
C LEU A 104 -3.72 14.90 0.98
N LYS A 105 -4.29 15.74 0.11
CA LYS A 105 -5.48 16.53 0.46
C LYS A 105 -6.67 15.65 0.88
N ARG A 106 -6.88 14.50 0.24
CA ARG A 106 -7.95 13.56 0.62
C ARG A 106 -7.68 12.89 1.96
N ILE A 107 -6.42 12.50 2.20
CA ILE A 107 -6.01 11.92 3.49
C ILE A 107 -6.18 12.95 4.61
N LEU A 108 -5.70 14.18 4.42
CA LEU A 108 -5.86 15.25 5.39
C LEU A 108 -7.34 15.48 5.74
N ASN A 109 -8.20 15.62 4.73
CA ASN A 109 -9.65 15.75 4.95
C ASN A 109 -10.27 14.54 5.66
N HIS A 110 -9.77 13.34 5.40
CA HIS A 110 -10.23 12.13 6.08
C HIS A 110 -9.90 12.21 7.58
N LEU A 111 -8.67 12.61 7.91
CA LEU A 111 -8.19 12.73 9.29
C LEU A 111 -8.94 13.83 10.05
N THR A 112 -9.26 14.96 9.42
CA THR A 112 -10.00 16.06 10.07
C THR A 112 -11.49 15.79 10.25
N ASN A 113 -12.09 14.90 9.45
CA ASN A 113 -13.53 14.60 9.53
C ASN A 113 -13.84 13.38 10.41
N THR A 114 -12.82 12.68 10.92
CA THR A 114 -12.95 11.52 11.81
C THR A 114 -12.65 11.85 13.29
N THR A 115 -12.35 13.12 13.58
CA THR A 115 -12.34 13.74 14.91
C THR A 115 -13.63 14.49 15.16
#